data_AF-A0A2E6T5N6-F1
#
_entry.id   AF-A0A2E6T5N6-F1
#
_cell.length_a   1.000
_cell.length_b   1.000
_cell.length_c   1.000
_cell.angle_alpha   90.00
_cell.angle_beta   90.00
_cell.angle_gamma   90.00
#
_symmetry.space_group_name_H-M   'P 1'
#
loop_
_entity.id
_entity.type
_entity.pdbx_description
1 polymer ?
#
loop_
_entity_poly.entity_id
_entity_poly.type
_entity_poly.pdbx_seq_one_letter_code
_entity_poly.pdbx_strand_id
1 'polypeptide(L)' 'MNQPRVVVFDLGKVLVDFDYGIAIRRFAERSEADRDQIQRLVDSPIQIEYESGKISTDEFFLSI' A
#
# COMPACT_ATOMS: atom_id res chain seq x y z
N MET A 1 5.41 37.91 9.90
CA MET A 1 5.29 36.58 9.26
C MET A 1 4.22 35.80 9.99
N ASN A 2 3.29 35.16 9.29
CA ASN A 2 2.23 34.37 9.93
C ASN A 2 2.77 32.95 10.19
N GLN A 3 2.95 32.58 11.46
CA GLN A 3 3.54 31.30 11.83
C GLN A 3 2.46 30.20 11.72
N PRO A 4 2.71 29.10 10.99
CA PRO A 4 1.77 27.99 10.93
C PRO A 4 1.55 27.40 12.33
N ARG A 5 0.29 27.18 12.70
CA ARG A 5 -0.11 26.62 14.01
C ARG A 5 -0.07 25.09 14.05
N VAL A 6 -0.17 24.45 12.88
CA VAL A 6 -0.18 23.00 12.72
C VAL A 6 0.59 22.66 11.45
N VAL A 7 1.36 21.58 11.49
CA VAL A 7 1.98 20.95 10.34
C VAL A 7 1.59 19.48 10.37
N VAL A 8 1.05 18.98 9.26
CA VAL A 8 0.65 17.58 9.10
C VAL A 8 1.55 16.97 8.05
N PHE A 9 2.10 15.79 8.35
CA PHE A 9 2.93 15.02 7.45
C PHE A 9 2.20 13.74 7.06
N ASP A 10 2.26 13.41 5.78
CA ASP A 10 1.98 12.05 5.33
C ASP A 10 3.11 11.13 5.82
N LEU A 11 2.88 9.82 5.81
CA LEU A 11 3.88 8.84 6.21
C LEU A 11 4.79 8.48 5.03
N GLY A 12 4.20 7.87 4.00
CA GLY A 12 4.93 7.35 2.85
C GLY A 12 5.56 8.47 2.01
N LYS A 13 6.82 8.32 1.61
CA LYS A 13 7.58 9.29 0.81
C LYS A 13 7.76 10.67 1.45
N VAL A 14 7.33 10.86 2.70
CA VAL A 14 7.48 12.10 3.47
C VAL A 14 8.29 11.85 4.74
N LEU A 15 7.81 10.97 5.62
CA LEU A 15 8.53 10.60 6.84
C LEU A 15 9.36 9.34 6.67
N VAL A 16 8.99 8.47 5.72
CA VAL A 16 9.70 7.22 5.42
C VAL A 16 9.91 7.01 3.93
N ASP A 17 11.04 6.41 3.57
CA ASP A 17 11.26 5.89 2.23
C ASP A 17 10.39 4.66 2.00
N PHE A 18 9.47 4.76 1.05
CA PHE A 18 8.58 3.67 0.65
C PHE A 18 8.71 3.41 -0.84
N ASP A 19 8.95 2.18 -1.30
CA ASP A 19 9.14 1.87 -2.72
C ASP A 19 8.34 0.63 -3.13
N TYR A 20 7.34 0.82 -3.98
CA TYR A 20 6.48 -0.25 -4.48
C TYR A 20 7.26 -1.30 -5.28
N GLY A 21 8.30 -0.92 -6.03
CA GLY A 21 9.13 -1.89 -6.75
C GLY A 21 9.90 -2.82 -5.82
N ILE A 22 10.38 -2.31 -4.68
CA ILE A 22 11.02 -3.14 -3.63
C ILE A 22 9.98 -4.08 -2.99
N ALA A 23 8.78 -3.57 -2.67
CA ALA A 23 7.71 -4.37 -2.09
C ALA A 23 7.26 -5.50 -3.04
N ILE A 24 6.96 -5.18 -4.30
CA ILE A 24 6.53 -6.14 -5.33
C ILE A 24 7.56 -7.24 -5.52
N ARG A 25 8.84 -6.87 -5.65
CA ARG A 25 9.93 -7.84 -5.76
C ARG A 25 9.97 -8.77 -4.55
N ARG A 26 9.93 -8.22 -3.32
CA ARG A 26 10.03 -9.02 -2.10
C ARG A 26 8.82 -9.92 -1.86
N PHE A 27 7.64 -9.52 -2.29
CA PHE A 27 6.43 -10.36 -2.23
C PHE A 27 6.51 -11.52 -3.21
N ALA A 28 6.93 -11.26 -4.46
CA ALA A 28 7.16 -12.32 -5.44
C ALA A 28 8.24 -13.32 -4.99
N GLU A 29 9.30 -12.85 -4.31
CA GLU A 29 10.35 -13.72 -3.73
C GLU A 29 9.87 -14.60 -2.56
N ARG A 30 8.71 -14.31 -1.97
CA ARG A 30 8.20 -14.96 -0.75
C ARG A 30 6.80 -15.58 -0.92
N SER A 31 6.29 -15.65 -2.14
CA SER A 31 5.00 -16.21 -2.46
C SER A 31 5.08 -17.06 -3.73
N GLU A 32 4.00 -17.76 -4.03
CA GLU A 32 3.87 -18.50 -5.30
C GLU A 32 3.51 -17.58 -6.48
N ALA A 33 3.20 -16.31 -6.21
CA ALA A 33 2.82 -15.34 -7.23
C ALA A 33 4.04 -14.71 -7.92
N ASP A 34 3.96 -14.56 -9.23
CA ASP A 34 4.96 -13.82 -10.01
C ASP A 34 4.84 -12.29 -9.81
N ARG A 35 5.82 -11.55 -10.32
CA ARG A 35 5.86 -10.09 -10.17
C ARG A 35 4.66 -9.39 -10.81
N ASP A 36 4.14 -9.92 -11.92
CA ASP A 36 3.03 -9.31 -12.64
C ASP A 36 1.71 -9.52 -11.89
N GLN A 37 1.53 -10.68 -11.25
CA GLN A 37 0.42 -10.97 -10.34
C GLN A 37 0.43 -10.01 -9.15
N ILE A 38 1.59 -9.83 -8.51
CA ILE A 38 1.71 -8.89 -7.38
C ILE A 38 1.51 -7.44 -7.83
N GLN A 39 2.03 -7.04 -8.99
CA GLN A 39 1.81 -5.70 -9.55
C GLN A 39 0.31 -5.45 -9.77
N ARG A 40 -0.43 -6.41 -10.34
CA ARG A 40 -1.89 -6.28 -10.51
C ARG A 40 -2.63 -6.12 -9.19
N LEU A 41 -2.18 -6.80 -8.12
CA LEU A 41 -2.75 -6.63 -6.79
C LEU A 41 -2.46 -5.23 -6.22
N VAL A 42 -1.25 -4.72 -6.40
CA VAL A 42 -0.87 -3.36 -5.98
C VAL A 42 -1.70 -2.30 -6.71
N ASP A 43 -1.98 -2.51 -8.00
CA ASP A 43 -2.79 -1.60 -8.82
C ASP A 43 -4.30 -1.84 -8.70
N SER A 44 -4.72 -2.84 -7.91
CA SER A 44 -6.12 -3.26 -7.81
C SER A 44 -6.97 -2.24 -7.05
N PRO A 45 -8.21 -1.96 -7.49
CA PRO A 45 -9.15 -1.09 -6.77
C PRO A 45 -9.47 -1.55 -5.34
N ILE A 46 -9.28 -2.84 -5.03
CA ILE A 46 -9.57 -3.40 -3.70
C ILE A 46 -8.72 -2.77 -2.58
N GLN A 47 -7.54 -2.24 -2.93
CA GLN A 47 -6.69 -1.51 -1.98
C GLN A 47 -7.42 -0.29 -1.40
N ILE A 48 -8.21 0.40 -2.22
CA ILE A 48 -8.99 1.58 -1.79
C ILE A 48 -10.05 1.17 -0.77
N GLU A 49 -10.72 0.03 -0.98
CA GLU A 49 -11.72 -0.48 -0.05
C GLU A 49 -11.10 -0.87 1.29
N TYR A 50 -9.91 -1.48 1.26
CA TYR A 50 -9.17 -1.84 2.46
C TYR A 50 -8.64 -0.61 3.22
N GLU A 51 -7.95 0.31 2.54
CA GLU A 51 -7.35 1.50 3.14
C GLU A 51 -8.40 2.47 3.69
N SER A 52 -9.60 2.50 3.10
CA SER A 52 -10.73 3.29 3.63
C SER A 52 -11.49 2.58 4.76
N GLY A 53 -11.12 1.35 5.11
CA GLY A 53 -11.74 0.57 6.18
C GLY A 53 -13.12 0.01 5.82
N LYS A 54 -13.46 -0.09 4.53
CA LYS A 54 -14.73 -0.68 4.07
C LYS A 54 -14.74 -2.20 4.17
N ILE A 55 -13.58 -2.82 4.03
CA ILE A 55 -13.38 -4.26 4.20
C ILE A 55 -12.31 -4.50 5.27
N SER A 56 -12.47 -5.59 6.00
CA SER A 56 -11.49 -6.09 6.96
C SER A 56 -10.28 -6.71 6.25
N THR A 57 -9.20 -6.92 7.01
CA THR A 57 -8.01 -7.63 6.53
C THR A 57 -8.36 -9.04 6.04
N ASP A 58 -9.26 -9.76 6.72
CA ASP A 58 -9.65 -11.12 6.32
C ASP A 58 -10.43 -11.10 5.00
N GLU A 59 -11.34 -10.14 4.82
CA GLU A 59 -12.09 -9.95 3.57
C GLU A 59 -11.17 -9.55 2.41
N PHE A 60 -10.16 -8.72 2.68
CA PHE A 60 -9.12 -8.40 1.71
C PHE A 60 -8.40 -9.66 1.25
N PHE A 61 -7.92 -10.51 2.16
CA PHE A 61 -7.22 -11.76 1.79
C PHE A 61 -8.10 -12.78 1.06
N LEU A 62 -9.41 -12.82 1.33
CA LEU A 62 -10.35 -13.73 0.63
C LEU A 62 -10.70 -13.26 -0.78
N SER A 63 -10.42 -12.00 -1.11
CA SER A 63 -10.80 -11.38 -2.39
C SER A 63 -9.66 -11.35 -3.41
N ILE A 64 -8.51 -11.97 -3.09
CA ILE A 64 -7.26 -11.96 -3.86
C ILE A 64 -6.98 -13.35 -4.43
#